data_AF-A0A820F584-F1
#
_entry.id   AF-A0A820F584-F1
#
_cell.length_a   1.000
_cell.length_b   1.000
_cell.length_c   1.000
_cell.angle_alpha   90.00
_cell.angle_beta   90.00
_cell.angle_gamma   90.00
#
_symmetry.space_group_name_H-M   'P 1'
#
loop_
_entity.id
_entity.type
_entity.pdbx_description
1 polymer ?
#
loop_
_entity_poly.entity_id
_entity_poly.type
_entity_poly.pdbx_seq_one_letter_code
_entity_poly.pdbx_strand_id
1 'polypeptide(L)'
;MKQPTKLNNVNAYAHSNVFFFIPVCFVSIDIHPNARWEQNGITVAGGNRQGNGINQLSEPWGLYVDDDQTVYVADASNYRIVEWKWGATSGQVVAGGNGQGSGAHQLSNPQDVIIDKERDSLIICDYSNRRVVRWPRRNGTSGETIISNIYCVGLTMEENGSLYVTDIGKHEVRRYRRGESQGTVVAGGNGSGNRLDQLSFPQYVFVDRDHSVYVSDSGNDRVMKWVEGAKQGIVVAGGQEQGNGLTQLSYPRGVVVDQLGTVYVADCGNDRIMRWPKGATQGSVIVGGNGEGEQSNQLNGPFGLSFDRHGNLYVVDYRNHRVQKFNIDSNT
;
A
#
# COMPACT_ATOMS: atom_id res chain seq x y z
N MET A 1 5.44 74.66 9.94
CA MET A 1 4.51 74.31 11.04
C MET A 1 3.52 73.27 10.53
N LYS A 2 3.52 72.10 11.18
CA LYS A 2 2.42 71.14 11.38
C LYS A 2 1.44 70.84 10.22
N GLN A 3 1.52 69.59 9.74
CA GLN A 3 0.37 68.73 9.42
C GLN A 3 -0.59 68.63 10.65
N PRO A 4 -1.90 68.30 10.51
CA PRO A 4 -2.26 66.87 10.31
C PRO A 4 -3.62 66.50 9.66
N THR A 5 -3.68 65.27 9.09
CA THR A 5 -4.75 64.21 9.16
C THR A 5 -6.19 64.50 8.70
N LYS A 6 -7.00 63.58 8.11
CA LYS A 6 -6.99 62.11 7.94
C LYS A 6 -8.15 61.66 7.00
N LEU A 7 -7.96 60.48 6.37
CA LEU A 7 -8.90 59.37 6.05
C LEU A 7 -10.05 59.51 5.01
N ASN A 8 -9.96 58.69 3.95
CA ASN A 8 -10.77 57.47 3.67
C ASN A 8 -11.21 57.34 2.20
N ASN A 9 -10.59 56.42 1.47
CA ASN A 9 -11.30 55.32 0.80
C ASN A 9 -10.29 54.36 0.15
N VAL A 10 -10.17 53.18 0.76
CA VAL A 10 -9.50 52.02 0.17
C VAL A 10 -10.62 51.10 -0.30
N ASN A 11 -10.82 51.00 -1.62
CA ASN A 11 -11.62 49.92 -2.18
C ASN A 11 -10.73 48.67 -2.24
N ALA A 12 -11.10 47.69 -1.43
CA ALA A 12 -10.44 46.41 -1.31
C ALA A 12 -10.58 45.60 -2.60
N TYR A 13 -9.45 45.11 -3.11
CA TYR A 13 -9.41 44.00 -4.04
C TYR A 13 -9.88 42.75 -3.29
N ALA A 14 -11.07 42.26 -3.64
CA ALA A 14 -11.51 40.94 -3.24
C ALA A 14 -10.69 39.91 -4.02
N HIS A 15 -9.60 39.43 -3.42
CA HIS A 15 -8.95 38.20 -3.85
C HIS A 15 -9.91 37.05 -3.56
N SER A 16 -10.59 36.58 -4.60
CA SER A 16 -11.25 35.29 -4.61
C SER A 16 -10.18 34.20 -4.45
N ASN A 17 -10.01 33.71 -3.22
CA ASN A 17 -9.29 32.47 -2.95
C ASN A 17 -10.08 31.30 -3.54
N VAL A 18 -9.90 31.05 -4.82
CA VAL A 18 -10.28 29.79 -5.44
C VAL A 18 -9.22 28.79 -5.01
N PHE A 19 -9.44 28.13 -3.88
CA PHE A 19 -8.75 26.89 -3.55
C PHE A 19 -9.18 25.85 -4.58
N PHE A 20 -8.39 25.70 -5.63
CA PHE A 20 -8.43 24.49 -6.44
C PHE A 20 -8.02 23.33 -5.53
N PHE A 21 -8.99 22.58 -5.05
CA PHE A 21 -8.76 21.23 -4.54
C PHE A 21 -8.25 20.39 -5.71
N ILE A 22 -6.94 20.25 -5.81
CA ILE A 22 -6.33 19.23 -6.65
C ILE A 22 -6.51 17.91 -5.90
N PRO A 23 -7.15 16.89 -6.49
CA PRO A 23 -7.24 15.58 -5.87
C PRO A 23 -5.85 14.94 -5.95
N VAL A 24 -5.11 15.01 -4.84
CA VAL A 24 -3.78 14.39 -4.72
C VAL A 24 -4.02 12.87 -4.66
N CYS A 25 -3.62 12.16 -5.70
CA CYS A 25 -3.70 10.70 -5.76
C CYS A 25 -2.64 10.02 -4.87
N PHE A 26 -1.73 10.81 -4.30
CA PHE A 26 -0.91 10.45 -3.15
C PHE A 26 -1.43 11.13 -1.89
N VAL A 27 -1.96 10.37 -0.93
CA VAL A 27 -1.77 10.77 0.46
C VAL A 27 -0.30 10.49 0.76
N SER A 28 0.62 11.33 0.27
CA SER A 28 1.91 11.35 0.95
C SER A 28 1.59 11.96 2.30
N ILE A 29 1.65 11.13 3.31
CA ILE A 29 1.39 11.55 4.66
C ILE A 29 2.68 12.11 5.25
N ASP A 30 2.58 13.27 5.87
CA ASP A 30 3.66 13.80 6.70
C ASP A 30 3.47 13.19 8.09
N ILE A 31 4.19 12.09 8.36
CA ILE A 31 4.20 11.46 9.67
C ILE A 31 5.34 12.10 10.44
N HIS A 32 5.01 12.73 11.57
CA HIS A 32 6.03 13.32 12.43
C HIS A 32 7.11 12.27 12.79
N PRO A 33 8.42 12.58 12.74
CA PRO A 33 9.47 11.59 12.98
C PRO A 33 9.37 10.84 14.32
N ASN A 34 8.79 11.50 15.33
CA ASN A 34 8.60 10.96 16.66
C ASN A 34 7.20 10.35 16.87
N ALA A 35 6.39 10.26 15.82
CA ALA A 35 5.08 9.63 15.86
C ALA A 35 5.14 8.24 16.49
N ARG A 36 4.10 7.93 17.24
CA ARG A 36 3.89 6.63 17.87
C ARG A 36 2.47 6.19 17.54
N TRP A 37 2.22 4.90 17.67
CA TRP A 37 0.91 4.32 17.45
C TRP A 37 0.48 3.58 18.70
N GLU A 38 -0.81 3.65 18.97
CA GLU A 38 -1.45 2.81 19.97
C GLU A 38 -1.10 1.36 19.68
N GLN A 39 -0.65 0.62 20.71
CA GLN A 39 -0.18 -0.76 20.52
C GLN A 39 -1.33 -1.75 20.36
N ASN A 40 -2.54 -1.39 20.79
CA ASN A 40 -3.73 -2.21 20.61
C ASN A 40 -4.44 -1.81 19.31
N GLY A 41 -4.48 -2.72 18.36
CA GLY A 41 -5.22 -2.57 17.12
C GLY A 41 -6.73 -2.73 17.30
N ILE A 42 -7.46 -2.05 16.43
CA ILE A 42 -8.91 -2.16 16.27
C ILE A 42 -9.16 -2.95 14.99
N THR A 43 -9.91 -4.04 15.06
CA THR A 43 -10.31 -4.76 13.84
C THR A 43 -11.33 -3.94 13.07
N VAL A 44 -11.01 -3.59 11.83
CA VAL A 44 -11.84 -2.73 10.95
C VAL A 44 -12.43 -3.47 9.75
N ALA A 45 -11.92 -4.67 9.44
CA ALA A 45 -12.47 -5.58 8.45
C ALA A 45 -12.15 -7.04 8.84
N GLY A 46 -13.07 -7.97 8.57
CA GLY A 46 -12.93 -9.38 8.94
C GLY A 46 -12.99 -9.63 10.45
N GLY A 47 -12.14 -10.53 10.96
CA GLY A 47 -12.07 -10.87 12.39
C GLY A 47 -13.20 -11.74 12.94
N ASN A 48 -14.14 -12.16 12.09
CA ASN A 48 -15.25 -13.06 12.45
C ASN A 48 -14.96 -14.50 12.02
N ARG A 49 -13.73 -14.97 12.29
CA ARG A 49 -13.13 -16.22 11.77
C ARG A 49 -12.94 -16.20 10.25
N GLN A 50 -12.17 -17.17 9.76
CA GLN A 50 -12.06 -17.44 8.34
C GLN A 50 -13.42 -17.77 7.74
N GLY A 51 -13.75 -17.19 6.58
CA GLY A 51 -14.95 -17.55 5.85
C GLY A 51 -15.25 -16.60 4.69
N ASN A 52 -16.39 -16.81 4.05
CA ASN A 52 -16.84 -16.05 2.87
C ASN A 52 -18.06 -15.16 3.15
N GLY A 53 -18.53 -15.10 4.41
CA GLY A 53 -19.52 -14.11 4.83
C GLY A 53 -19.04 -12.68 4.59
N ILE A 54 -19.96 -11.73 4.53
CA ILE A 54 -19.61 -10.34 4.19
C ILE A 54 -18.95 -9.57 5.37
N ASN A 55 -19.00 -10.14 6.57
CA ASN A 55 -18.23 -9.73 7.74
C ASN A 55 -17.00 -10.62 7.99
N GLN A 56 -16.67 -11.53 7.07
CA GLN A 56 -15.54 -12.45 7.14
C GLN A 56 -14.56 -12.19 6.00
N LEU A 57 -13.31 -12.56 6.24
CA LEU A 57 -12.25 -12.61 5.24
C LEU A 57 -11.66 -14.02 5.24
N SER A 58 -10.98 -14.41 4.17
CA SER A 58 -10.19 -15.62 4.09
C SER A 58 -8.89 -15.30 3.39
N GLU A 59 -7.81 -15.30 4.17
CA GLU A 59 -6.46 -14.95 3.73
C GLU A 59 -6.48 -13.65 2.90
N PRO A 60 -6.76 -12.49 3.51
CA PRO A 60 -6.63 -11.21 2.82
C PRO A 60 -5.14 -10.88 2.60
N TRP A 61 -4.76 -10.27 1.47
CA TRP A 61 -3.32 -10.00 1.19
C TRP A 61 -3.02 -8.50 1.14
N GLY A 62 -3.61 -7.79 0.17
CA GLY A 62 -3.46 -6.35 0.00
C GLY A 62 -4.66 -5.54 0.45
N LEU A 63 -4.42 -4.26 0.73
CA LEU A 63 -5.44 -3.31 1.13
C LEU A 63 -5.16 -1.92 0.56
N TYR A 64 -6.22 -1.14 0.36
CA TYR A 64 -6.14 0.30 0.10
C TYR A 64 -7.08 1.04 1.04
N VAL A 65 -6.63 2.16 1.59
CA VAL A 65 -7.45 3.06 2.42
C VAL A 65 -7.66 4.36 1.66
N ASP A 66 -8.92 4.69 1.38
CA ASP A 66 -9.29 5.93 0.71
C ASP A 66 -9.39 7.12 1.69
N ASP A 67 -9.50 8.34 1.16
CA ASP A 67 -9.46 9.58 1.95
C ASP A 67 -10.58 9.68 3.00
N ASP A 68 -11.69 8.99 2.78
CA ASP A 68 -12.83 8.91 3.69
C ASP A 68 -12.72 7.75 4.71
N GLN A 69 -11.53 7.13 4.81
CA GLN A 69 -11.22 5.95 5.63
C GLN A 69 -11.96 4.67 5.20
N THR A 70 -12.55 4.64 4.00
CA THR A 70 -13.05 3.39 3.42
C THR A 70 -11.88 2.46 3.09
N VAL A 71 -11.97 1.21 3.52
CA VAL A 71 -10.96 0.18 3.31
C VAL A 71 -11.42 -0.77 2.22
N TYR A 72 -10.57 -0.97 1.21
CA TYR A 72 -10.73 -2.00 0.19
C TYR A 72 -9.75 -3.11 0.49
N VAL A 73 -10.22 -4.36 0.56
CA VAL A 73 -9.38 -5.50 0.90
C VAL A 73 -9.45 -6.54 -0.22
N ALA A 74 -8.28 -7.01 -0.64
CA ALA A 74 -8.16 -8.17 -1.51
C ALA A 74 -8.35 -9.45 -0.67
N ASP A 75 -9.58 -9.98 -0.69
CA ASP A 75 -9.99 -11.19 0.03
C ASP A 75 -9.65 -12.41 -0.83
N ALA A 76 -8.37 -12.78 -0.83
CA ALA A 76 -7.72 -13.53 -1.89
C ALA A 76 -8.35 -14.92 -2.11
N SER A 77 -8.57 -15.67 -1.02
CA SER A 77 -9.11 -17.03 -1.09
C SER A 77 -10.62 -17.08 -1.32
N ASN A 78 -11.30 -15.92 -1.25
CA ASN A 78 -12.69 -15.75 -1.65
C ASN A 78 -12.86 -15.10 -3.04
N TYR A 79 -11.76 -14.84 -3.75
CA TYR A 79 -11.77 -14.37 -5.14
C TYR A 79 -12.54 -13.05 -5.34
N ARG A 80 -12.40 -12.12 -4.40
CA ARG A 80 -13.18 -10.89 -4.39
C ARG A 80 -12.41 -9.71 -3.78
N ILE A 81 -12.84 -8.51 -4.14
CA ILE A 81 -12.51 -7.28 -3.40
C ILE A 81 -13.73 -6.87 -2.61
N VAL A 82 -13.52 -6.58 -1.33
CA VAL A 82 -14.60 -6.16 -0.44
C VAL A 82 -14.27 -4.79 0.16
N GLU A 83 -15.28 -3.91 0.16
CA GLU A 83 -15.25 -2.56 0.69
C GLU A 83 -15.81 -2.55 2.12
N TRP A 84 -15.12 -1.90 3.06
CA TRP A 84 -15.61 -1.56 4.39
C TRP A 84 -15.57 -0.06 4.61
N LYS A 85 -16.74 0.54 4.80
CA LYS A 85 -16.85 1.94 5.18
C LYS A 85 -16.46 2.13 6.65
N TRP A 86 -16.05 3.35 7.00
CA TRP A 86 -15.72 3.69 8.38
C TRP A 86 -16.87 3.36 9.33
N GLY A 87 -16.55 2.60 10.39
CA GLY A 87 -17.51 2.17 11.41
C GLY A 87 -18.44 1.01 10.99
N ALA A 88 -18.33 0.48 9.77
CA ALA A 88 -19.13 -0.65 9.33
C ALA A 88 -18.70 -1.96 10.01
N THR A 89 -19.66 -2.80 10.39
CA THR A 89 -19.42 -4.13 10.97
C THR A 89 -19.36 -5.24 9.91
N SER A 90 -19.66 -4.90 8.66
CA SER A 90 -19.68 -5.80 7.51
C SER A 90 -19.36 -5.03 6.24
N GLY A 91 -18.78 -5.70 5.25
CA GLY A 91 -18.38 -5.07 4.00
C GLY A 91 -19.44 -5.11 2.92
N GLN A 92 -18.99 -4.82 1.70
CA GLN A 92 -19.74 -4.98 0.45
C GLN A 92 -18.79 -5.50 -0.62
N VAL A 93 -19.17 -6.55 -1.36
CA VAL A 93 -18.37 -7.02 -2.50
C VAL A 93 -18.46 -5.98 -3.61
N VAL A 94 -17.30 -5.48 -4.05
CA VAL A 94 -17.21 -4.43 -5.10
C VAL A 94 -16.54 -4.92 -6.38
N ALA A 95 -15.83 -6.06 -6.33
CA ALA A 95 -15.32 -6.76 -7.51
C ALA A 95 -15.18 -8.26 -7.24
N GLY A 96 -15.34 -9.08 -8.28
CA GLY A 96 -15.28 -10.55 -8.15
C GLY A 96 -16.44 -11.14 -7.35
N GLY A 97 -16.17 -12.21 -6.59
CA GLY A 97 -17.17 -12.88 -5.75
C GLY A 97 -18.11 -13.84 -6.50
N ASN A 98 -17.93 -14.01 -7.81
CA ASN A 98 -18.71 -14.92 -8.67
C ASN A 98 -17.98 -16.25 -8.92
N GLY A 99 -17.33 -16.77 -7.88
CA GLY A 99 -16.43 -17.91 -7.96
C GLY A 99 -15.08 -17.58 -8.59
N GLN A 100 -14.15 -18.53 -8.47
CA GLN A 100 -12.84 -18.44 -9.08
C GLN A 100 -12.95 -18.54 -10.61
N GLY A 101 -12.24 -17.68 -11.33
CA GLY A 101 -12.12 -17.81 -12.78
C GLY A 101 -11.54 -16.58 -13.46
N SER A 102 -11.44 -16.65 -14.79
CA SER A 102 -10.86 -15.60 -15.65
C SER A 102 -11.91 -14.78 -16.40
N GLY A 103 -13.19 -15.08 -16.22
CA GLY A 103 -14.29 -14.32 -16.81
C GLY A 103 -14.27 -12.85 -16.40
N ALA A 104 -14.97 -11.99 -17.15
CA ALA A 104 -14.99 -10.55 -16.89
C ALA A 104 -15.59 -10.18 -15.52
N HIS A 105 -16.44 -11.05 -14.95
CA HIS A 105 -17.06 -10.87 -13.64
C HIS A 105 -16.39 -11.74 -12.54
N GLN A 106 -15.23 -12.32 -12.82
CA GLN A 106 -14.51 -13.23 -11.91
C GLN A 106 -13.08 -12.73 -11.64
N LEU A 107 -12.57 -13.11 -10.48
CA LEU A 107 -11.16 -12.96 -10.10
C LEU A 107 -10.63 -14.35 -9.69
N SER A 108 -9.31 -14.49 -9.59
CA SER A 108 -8.66 -15.69 -9.07
C SER A 108 -7.42 -15.29 -8.28
N ASN A 109 -7.52 -15.42 -6.96
CA ASN A 109 -6.51 -15.05 -5.98
C ASN A 109 -6.07 -13.57 -6.15
N PRO A 110 -6.98 -12.59 -5.94
CA PRO A 110 -6.60 -11.20 -5.99
C PRO A 110 -5.61 -10.88 -4.86
N GLN A 111 -4.48 -10.29 -5.21
CA GLN A 111 -3.35 -10.07 -4.28
C GLN A 111 -3.33 -8.67 -3.70
N ASP A 112 -3.63 -7.68 -4.54
CA ASP A 112 -3.55 -6.27 -4.19
C ASP A 112 -4.59 -5.48 -4.95
N VAL A 113 -4.98 -4.34 -4.38
CA VAL A 113 -5.97 -3.42 -4.95
C VAL A 113 -5.59 -1.99 -4.65
N ILE A 114 -5.70 -1.11 -5.64
CA ILE A 114 -5.58 0.34 -5.47
C ILE A 114 -6.73 1.05 -6.20
N ILE A 115 -6.89 2.34 -5.95
CA ILE A 115 -7.92 3.17 -6.61
C ILE A 115 -7.27 4.10 -7.64
N ASP A 116 -7.81 4.08 -8.86
CA ASP A 116 -7.66 5.15 -9.84
C ASP A 116 -8.79 6.15 -9.66
N LYS A 117 -8.50 7.24 -8.92
CA LYS A 117 -9.48 8.28 -8.57
C LYS A 117 -9.96 9.05 -9.80
N GLU A 118 -9.12 9.22 -10.83
CA GLU A 118 -9.53 9.93 -12.05
C GLU A 118 -10.58 9.16 -12.84
N ARG A 119 -10.47 7.82 -12.88
CA ARG A 119 -11.41 6.95 -13.61
C ARG A 119 -12.52 6.35 -12.74
N ASP A 120 -12.54 6.69 -11.45
CA ASP A 120 -13.42 6.08 -10.44
C ASP A 120 -13.42 4.54 -10.56
N SER A 121 -12.23 3.95 -10.53
CA SER A 121 -12.03 2.51 -10.76
C SER A 121 -11.05 1.88 -9.79
N LEU A 122 -11.24 0.59 -9.51
CA LEU A 122 -10.29 -0.27 -8.83
C LEU A 122 -9.28 -0.80 -9.84
N ILE A 123 -8.01 -0.87 -9.46
CA ILE A 123 -6.96 -1.60 -10.18
C ILE A 123 -6.56 -2.77 -9.30
N ILE A 124 -6.65 -3.99 -9.83
CA ILE A 124 -6.56 -5.23 -9.05
C ILE A 124 -5.49 -6.14 -9.66
N CYS A 125 -4.57 -6.64 -8.82
CA CYS A 125 -3.71 -7.77 -9.18
C CYS A 125 -4.54 -9.05 -9.15
N ASP A 126 -4.80 -9.65 -10.31
CA ASP A 126 -5.54 -10.91 -10.43
C ASP A 126 -4.53 -12.05 -10.72
N TYR A 127 -3.83 -12.45 -9.66
CA TYR A 127 -2.54 -13.14 -9.72
C TYR A 127 -2.60 -14.48 -10.45
N SER A 128 -3.54 -15.36 -10.10
CA SER A 128 -3.62 -16.68 -10.73
C SER A 128 -4.02 -16.59 -12.20
N ASN A 129 -4.75 -15.54 -12.59
CA ASN A 129 -5.08 -15.24 -13.98
C ASN A 129 -3.95 -14.49 -14.72
N ARG A 130 -2.83 -14.20 -14.03
CA ARG A 130 -1.64 -13.53 -14.58
C ARG A 130 -1.95 -12.21 -15.26
N ARG A 131 -2.79 -11.38 -14.62
CA ARG A 131 -3.27 -10.12 -15.20
C ARG A 131 -3.48 -9.03 -14.15
N VAL A 132 -3.57 -7.80 -14.64
CA VAL A 132 -4.10 -6.66 -13.90
C VAL A 132 -5.45 -6.28 -14.49
N VAL A 133 -6.44 -6.11 -13.63
CA VAL A 133 -7.81 -5.79 -14.01
C VAL A 133 -8.16 -4.39 -13.55
N ARG A 134 -8.78 -3.60 -14.43
CA ARG A 134 -9.50 -2.37 -14.06
C ARG A 134 -10.97 -2.70 -13.87
N TRP A 135 -11.54 -2.34 -12.73
CA TRP A 135 -12.94 -2.61 -12.39
C TRP A 135 -13.64 -1.30 -12.02
N PRO A 136 -14.85 -0.98 -12.53
CA PRO A 136 -15.54 0.24 -12.12
C PRO A 136 -15.81 0.23 -10.61
N ARG A 137 -15.42 1.28 -9.89
CA ARG A 137 -15.55 1.33 -8.42
C ARG A 137 -17.02 1.35 -8.00
N ARG A 138 -17.90 1.87 -8.85
CA ARG A 138 -19.33 2.03 -8.59
C ARG A 138 -20.15 1.47 -9.75
N ASN A 139 -21.23 0.76 -9.43
CA ASN A 139 -22.22 0.23 -10.38
C ASN A 139 -21.65 -0.66 -11.52
N GLY A 140 -20.43 -1.19 -11.38
CA GLY A 140 -19.80 -2.07 -12.35
C GLY A 140 -19.92 -3.54 -11.96
N THR A 141 -20.29 -4.39 -12.91
CA THR A 141 -20.43 -5.85 -12.71
C THR A 141 -19.28 -6.66 -13.31
N SER A 142 -18.35 -6.01 -14.01
CA SER A 142 -17.24 -6.67 -14.70
C SER A 142 -16.01 -5.79 -14.77
N GLY A 143 -14.84 -6.41 -14.77
CA GLY A 143 -13.55 -5.77 -15.00
C GLY A 143 -12.99 -6.03 -16.40
N GLU A 144 -12.11 -5.14 -16.81
CA GLU A 144 -11.34 -5.19 -18.06
C GLU A 144 -9.89 -5.54 -17.76
N THR A 145 -9.30 -6.46 -18.53
CA THR A 145 -7.86 -6.75 -18.43
C THR A 145 -7.07 -5.61 -19.07
N ILE A 146 -6.27 -4.91 -18.27
CA ILE A 146 -5.44 -3.79 -18.74
C ILE A 146 -3.96 -4.18 -18.92
N ILE A 147 -3.51 -5.23 -18.23
CA ILE A 147 -2.17 -5.82 -18.39
C ILE A 147 -2.32 -7.34 -18.32
N SER A 148 -1.67 -8.06 -19.24
CA SER A 148 -1.70 -9.53 -19.33
C SER A 148 -0.31 -10.13 -19.19
N ASN A 149 -0.23 -11.43 -18.89
CA ASN A 149 1.01 -12.21 -18.78
C ASN A 149 1.98 -11.69 -17.71
N ILE A 150 1.43 -11.27 -16.57
CA ILE A 150 2.17 -10.73 -15.43
C ILE A 150 1.75 -11.44 -14.14
N TYR A 151 2.70 -11.94 -13.34
CA TYR A 151 2.38 -12.47 -12.00
C TYR A 151 2.34 -11.31 -11.01
N CYS A 152 1.28 -10.50 -11.11
CA CYS A 152 1.06 -9.30 -10.32
C CYS A 152 0.83 -9.64 -8.83
N VAL A 153 1.63 -9.05 -7.95
CA VAL A 153 1.48 -9.20 -6.49
C VAL A 153 1.40 -7.88 -5.71
N GLY A 154 1.87 -6.77 -6.29
CA GLY A 154 1.82 -5.45 -5.67
C GLY A 154 1.62 -4.36 -6.72
N LEU A 155 0.87 -3.32 -6.33
CA LEU A 155 0.47 -2.19 -7.16
C LEU A 155 0.77 -0.87 -6.48
N THR A 156 1.18 0.12 -7.27
CA THR A 156 1.09 1.53 -6.89
C THR A 156 0.91 2.39 -8.13
N MET A 157 0.31 3.56 -7.99
CA MET A 157 0.02 4.42 -9.13
C MET A 157 0.36 5.87 -8.81
N GLU A 158 1.04 6.53 -9.74
CA GLU A 158 1.31 7.95 -9.65
C GLU A 158 0.09 8.81 -10.02
N GLU A 159 0.10 10.08 -9.61
CA GLU A 159 -0.93 11.07 -9.99
C GLU A 159 -1.10 11.20 -11.51
N ASN A 160 -0.02 11.05 -12.29
CA ASN A 160 -0.10 11.07 -13.74
C ASN A 160 -0.76 9.80 -14.33
N GLY A 161 -1.17 8.84 -13.50
CA GLY A 161 -1.76 7.55 -13.88
C GLY A 161 -0.76 6.49 -14.35
N SER A 162 0.55 6.67 -14.12
CA SER A 162 1.54 5.62 -14.35
C SER A 162 1.40 4.54 -13.29
N LEU A 163 1.13 3.32 -13.74
CA LEU A 163 0.93 2.16 -12.89
C LEU A 163 2.24 1.39 -12.74
N TYR A 164 2.63 1.11 -11.52
CA TYR A 164 3.77 0.28 -11.19
C TYR A 164 3.27 -1.06 -10.67
N VAL A 165 3.83 -2.14 -11.23
CA VAL A 165 3.41 -3.50 -10.96
C VAL A 165 4.62 -4.35 -10.64
N THR A 166 4.59 -5.04 -9.51
CA THR A 166 5.56 -6.07 -9.18
C THR A 166 5.19 -7.38 -9.89
N ASP A 167 6.09 -7.88 -10.75
CA ASP A 167 5.97 -9.20 -11.39
C ASP A 167 6.87 -10.19 -10.65
N ILE A 168 6.28 -10.98 -9.75
CA ILE A 168 7.03 -11.92 -8.92
C ILE A 168 7.67 -13.04 -9.76
N GLY A 169 7.06 -13.40 -10.90
CA GLY A 169 7.55 -14.45 -11.78
C GLY A 169 8.77 -14.04 -12.61
N LYS A 170 8.99 -12.73 -12.79
CA LYS A 170 10.16 -12.16 -13.47
C LYS A 170 11.14 -11.48 -12.53
N HIS A 171 10.83 -11.41 -11.24
CA HIS A 171 11.64 -10.73 -10.22
C HIS A 171 11.95 -9.28 -10.60
N GLU A 172 10.91 -8.53 -10.99
CA GLU A 172 11.05 -7.16 -11.45
C GLU A 172 9.84 -6.30 -11.09
N VAL A 173 10.03 -4.98 -11.14
CA VAL A 173 8.95 -3.99 -11.13
C VAL A 173 8.87 -3.34 -12.49
N ARG A 174 7.66 -3.28 -13.06
CA ARG A 174 7.38 -2.61 -14.32
C ARG A 174 6.51 -1.38 -14.11
N ARG A 175 6.89 -0.27 -14.77
CA ARG A 175 6.05 0.92 -14.92
C ARG A 175 5.31 0.89 -16.25
N TYR A 176 4.01 1.12 -16.23
CA TYR A 176 3.13 1.24 -17.39
C TYR A 176 2.56 2.65 -17.41
N ARG A 177 2.90 3.44 -18.43
CA ARG A 177 2.20 4.70 -18.66
C ARG A 177 0.82 4.45 -19.25
N ARG A 178 -0.04 5.47 -19.24
CA ARG A 178 -1.40 5.38 -19.81
C ARG A 178 -1.36 4.85 -21.25
N GLY A 179 -2.02 3.71 -21.48
CA GLY A 179 -2.11 3.06 -22.79
C GLY A 179 -0.92 2.16 -23.16
N GLU A 180 0.13 2.08 -22.34
CA GLU A 180 1.22 1.11 -22.55
C GLU A 180 0.78 -0.29 -22.10
N SER A 181 1.04 -1.31 -22.92
CA SER A 181 0.71 -2.71 -22.60
C SER A 181 1.92 -3.56 -22.19
N GLN A 182 3.14 -3.10 -22.50
CA GLN A 182 4.38 -3.83 -22.22
C GLN A 182 5.07 -3.36 -20.93
N GLY A 183 4.93 -2.06 -20.63
CA GLY A 183 5.63 -1.42 -19.52
C GLY A 183 7.16 -1.40 -19.69
N THR A 184 7.82 -0.64 -18.83
CA THR A 184 9.28 -0.51 -18.74
C THR A 184 9.75 -1.07 -17.41
N VAL A 185 10.79 -1.88 -17.40
CA VAL A 185 11.41 -2.35 -16.15
C VAL A 185 12.08 -1.17 -15.45
N VAL A 186 11.75 -0.95 -14.18
CA VAL A 186 12.25 0.16 -13.36
C VAL A 186 13.00 -0.29 -12.09
N ALA A 187 12.86 -1.55 -11.71
CA ALA A 187 13.66 -2.20 -10.66
C ALA A 187 13.79 -3.70 -10.94
N GLY A 188 14.95 -4.29 -10.60
CA GLY A 188 15.26 -5.69 -10.92
C GLY A 188 15.41 -5.96 -12.42
N GLY A 189 14.87 -7.09 -12.89
CA GLY A 189 14.89 -7.47 -14.32
C GLY A 189 16.16 -8.14 -14.82
N ASN A 190 17.16 -8.35 -13.95
CA ASN A 190 18.40 -9.06 -14.27
C ASN A 190 18.41 -10.49 -13.70
N GLY A 191 17.23 -11.13 -13.69
CA GLY A 191 16.99 -12.45 -13.10
C GLY A 191 16.91 -12.44 -11.58
N SER A 192 16.56 -13.60 -11.02
CA SER A 192 16.49 -13.80 -9.56
C SER A 192 17.89 -13.77 -8.93
N GLY A 193 18.03 -13.09 -7.80
CA GLY A 193 19.27 -13.08 -7.01
C GLY A 193 19.35 -11.94 -6.01
N ASN A 194 20.51 -11.77 -5.38
CA ASN A 194 20.75 -10.84 -4.27
C ASN A 194 21.68 -9.66 -4.62
N ARG A 195 22.13 -9.55 -5.88
CA ARG A 195 22.89 -8.38 -6.34
C ARG A 195 22.02 -7.12 -6.27
N LEU A 196 22.65 -5.95 -6.31
CA LEU A 196 21.93 -4.66 -6.23
C LEU A 196 21.13 -4.35 -7.50
N ASP A 197 21.34 -5.07 -8.60
CA ASP A 197 20.58 -4.99 -9.84
C ASP A 197 19.55 -6.14 -10.00
N GLN A 198 19.38 -6.97 -8.96
CA GLN A 198 18.48 -8.12 -8.93
C GLN A 198 17.49 -8.02 -7.78
N LEU A 199 16.38 -8.75 -7.92
CA LEU A 199 15.40 -9.00 -6.87
C LEU A 199 15.19 -10.51 -6.75
N SER A 200 14.67 -10.97 -5.62
CA SER A 200 14.24 -12.33 -5.34
C SER A 200 12.89 -12.28 -4.63
N PHE A 201 11.87 -12.87 -5.25
CA PHE A 201 10.47 -12.80 -4.80
C PHE A 201 10.02 -11.39 -4.35
N PRO A 202 10.08 -10.35 -5.20
CA PRO A 202 9.58 -9.04 -4.80
C PRO A 202 8.06 -9.10 -4.54
N GLN A 203 7.58 -8.48 -3.46
CA GLN A 203 6.17 -8.59 -3.02
C GLN A 203 5.38 -7.30 -3.26
N TYR A 204 5.83 -6.18 -2.70
CA TYR A 204 5.13 -4.90 -2.72
C TYR A 204 6.02 -3.82 -3.34
N VAL A 205 5.37 -2.81 -3.89
CA VAL A 205 6.01 -1.65 -4.49
C VAL A 205 5.39 -0.37 -3.96
N PHE A 206 6.24 0.62 -3.69
CA PHE A 206 5.83 1.99 -3.42
C PHE A 206 6.66 2.95 -4.27
N VAL A 207 6.08 4.06 -4.71
CA VAL A 207 6.80 5.11 -5.44
C VAL A 207 6.67 6.42 -4.69
N ASP A 208 7.79 7.07 -4.38
CA ASP A 208 7.80 8.39 -3.73
C ASP A 208 7.61 9.54 -4.73
N ARG A 209 7.51 10.77 -4.23
CA ARG A 209 7.37 11.97 -5.08
C ARG A 209 8.60 12.30 -5.91
N ASP A 210 9.75 11.74 -5.57
CA ASP A 210 10.99 11.85 -6.34
C ASP A 210 11.08 10.74 -7.41
N HIS A 211 9.97 10.06 -7.70
CA HIS A 211 9.86 8.93 -8.64
C HIS A 211 10.76 7.75 -8.28
N SER A 212 11.16 7.64 -7.01
CA SER A 212 11.96 6.51 -6.57
C SER A 212 11.08 5.32 -6.24
N VAL A 213 11.47 4.15 -6.74
CA VAL A 213 10.78 2.88 -6.58
C VAL A 213 11.33 2.14 -5.37
N TYR A 214 10.47 1.85 -4.40
CA TYR A 214 10.78 1.04 -3.23
C TYR A 214 10.15 -0.33 -3.41
N VAL A 215 10.91 -1.38 -3.15
CA VAL A 215 10.48 -2.76 -3.35
C VAL A 215 10.85 -3.58 -2.12
N SER A 216 9.87 -4.30 -1.58
CA SER A 216 10.16 -5.36 -0.62
C SER A 216 10.69 -6.59 -1.34
N ASP A 217 12.00 -6.80 -1.21
CA ASP A 217 12.74 -7.87 -1.84
C ASP A 217 12.72 -9.10 -0.93
N SER A 218 11.54 -9.73 -0.82
CA SER A 218 11.23 -10.65 0.29
C SER A 218 12.12 -11.88 0.35
N GLY A 219 12.61 -12.36 -0.79
CA GLY A 219 13.53 -13.50 -0.85
C GLY A 219 14.97 -13.16 -0.45
N ASN A 220 15.27 -11.88 -0.19
CA ASN A 220 16.57 -11.38 0.25
C ASN A 220 16.49 -10.60 1.58
N ASP A 221 15.35 -10.67 2.29
CA ASP A 221 15.15 -10.07 3.62
C ASP A 221 15.53 -8.58 3.71
N ARG A 222 15.18 -7.82 2.67
CA ARG A 222 15.54 -6.41 2.55
C ARG A 222 14.47 -5.59 1.84
N VAL A 223 14.53 -4.28 2.02
CA VAL A 223 13.84 -3.30 1.17
C VAL A 223 14.88 -2.56 0.34
N MET A 224 14.61 -2.48 -0.95
CA MET A 224 15.48 -1.85 -1.93
C MET A 224 14.82 -0.59 -2.49
N LYS A 225 15.61 0.47 -2.71
CA LYS A 225 15.21 1.72 -3.37
C LYS A 225 15.94 1.86 -4.71
N TRP A 226 15.23 2.15 -5.79
CA TRP A 226 15.80 2.63 -7.05
C TRP A 226 15.40 4.07 -7.28
N VAL A 227 16.39 4.95 -7.44
CA VAL A 227 16.16 6.31 -7.96
C VAL A 227 15.88 6.22 -9.45
N GLU A 228 15.06 7.12 -10.01
CA GLU A 228 14.71 7.07 -11.43
C GLU A 228 15.96 7.01 -12.33
N GLY A 229 15.96 6.03 -13.25
CA GLY A 229 17.07 5.80 -14.20
C GLY A 229 18.26 5.02 -13.63
N ALA A 230 18.28 4.70 -12.33
CA ALA A 230 19.36 3.94 -11.71
C ALA A 230 19.46 2.51 -12.29
N LYS A 231 20.69 2.02 -12.45
CA LYS A 231 20.97 0.63 -12.91
C LYS A 231 20.98 -0.38 -11.78
N GLN A 232 21.15 0.08 -10.56
CA GLN A 232 21.22 -0.72 -9.34
C GLN A 232 20.47 0.02 -8.25
N GLY A 233 19.89 -0.72 -7.31
CA GLY A 233 19.21 -0.19 -6.16
C GLY A 233 20.14 -0.01 -4.97
N ILE A 234 19.56 0.51 -3.89
CA ILE A 234 20.22 0.76 -2.61
C ILE A 234 19.39 0.08 -1.53
N VAL A 235 20.03 -0.64 -0.61
CA VAL A 235 19.35 -1.22 0.56
C VAL A 235 18.96 -0.07 1.49
N VAL A 236 17.67 0.03 1.84
CA VAL A 236 17.14 1.08 2.72
C VAL A 236 16.53 0.54 4.02
N ALA A 237 16.30 -0.77 4.11
CA ALA A 237 15.95 -1.48 5.34
C ALA A 237 16.35 -2.95 5.24
N GLY A 238 16.72 -3.58 6.36
CA GLY A 238 17.15 -4.98 6.40
C GLY A 238 18.47 -5.25 5.66
N GLY A 239 18.58 -6.45 5.05
CA GLY A 239 19.74 -6.86 4.24
C GLY A 239 20.97 -7.32 5.02
N GLN A 240 20.84 -7.56 6.33
CA GLN A 240 21.85 -8.13 7.22
C GLN A 240 21.50 -9.58 7.59
N GLU A 241 21.23 -10.39 6.56
CA GLU A 241 20.66 -11.74 6.68
C GLU A 241 19.25 -11.76 7.28
N GLN A 242 18.59 -12.91 7.15
CA GLN A 242 17.31 -13.16 7.78
C GLN A 242 17.46 -13.12 9.31
N GLY A 243 16.57 -12.41 10.00
CA GLY A 243 16.57 -12.40 11.46
C GLY A 243 15.54 -11.45 12.05
N ASN A 244 15.57 -11.29 13.38
CA ASN A 244 14.63 -10.48 14.15
C ASN A 244 15.29 -9.28 14.87
N GLY A 245 16.58 -9.04 14.65
CA GLY A 245 17.27 -7.85 15.13
C GLY A 245 16.70 -6.57 14.52
N LEU A 246 17.08 -5.40 15.07
CA LEU A 246 16.63 -4.09 14.57
C LEU A 246 17.27 -3.69 13.23
N THR A 247 18.30 -4.41 12.79
CA THR A 247 18.93 -4.26 11.47
C THR A 247 18.46 -5.32 10.47
N GLN A 248 17.62 -6.27 10.91
CA GLN A 248 17.24 -7.47 10.16
C GLN A 248 15.73 -7.47 9.88
N LEU A 249 15.36 -8.19 8.83
CA LEU A 249 13.99 -8.50 8.46
C LEU A 249 13.89 -10.01 8.23
N SER A 250 12.66 -10.51 8.15
CA SER A 250 12.33 -11.88 7.80
C SER A 250 11.13 -11.87 6.86
N TYR A 251 11.35 -12.19 5.59
CA TYR A 251 10.34 -12.17 4.52
C TYR A 251 9.51 -10.88 4.48
N PRO A 252 10.13 -9.68 4.36
CA PRO A 252 9.38 -8.43 4.35
C PRO A 252 8.38 -8.39 3.19
N ARG A 253 7.14 -7.98 3.48
CA ARG A 253 6.04 -7.91 2.50
C ARG A 253 5.63 -6.48 2.22
N GLY A 254 4.60 -5.93 2.86
CA GLY A 254 4.17 -4.55 2.62
C GLY A 254 5.29 -3.53 2.84
N VAL A 255 5.35 -2.53 1.97
CA VAL A 255 6.22 -1.35 2.12
C VAL A 255 5.46 -0.09 1.76
N VAL A 256 5.55 0.94 2.59
CA VAL A 256 5.13 2.31 2.26
C VAL A 256 6.17 3.30 2.76
N VAL A 257 6.21 4.48 2.16
CA VAL A 257 7.18 5.52 2.50
C VAL A 257 6.44 6.84 2.72
N ASP A 258 6.78 7.55 3.80
CA ASP A 258 6.21 8.87 4.10
C ASP A 258 6.90 9.99 3.29
N GLN A 259 6.44 11.24 3.47
CA GLN A 259 7.05 12.42 2.81
C GLN A 259 8.50 12.69 3.20
N LEU A 260 8.93 12.24 4.39
CA LEU A 260 10.27 12.44 4.91
C LEU A 260 11.24 11.36 4.40
N GLY A 261 10.72 10.35 3.70
CA GLY A 261 11.48 9.20 3.21
C GLY A 261 11.65 8.11 4.26
N THR A 262 10.87 8.12 5.35
CA THR A 262 10.80 7.04 6.33
C THR A 262 10.13 5.84 5.69
N VAL A 263 10.79 4.69 5.74
CA VAL A 263 10.30 3.42 5.19
C VAL A 263 9.58 2.66 6.30
N TYR A 264 8.34 2.24 6.04
CA TYR A 264 7.57 1.37 6.92
C TYR A 264 7.40 0.02 6.25
N VAL A 265 7.67 -1.05 7.00
CA VAL A 265 7.78 -2.41 6.44
C VAL A 265 6.96 -3.37 7.29
N ALA A 266 6.11 -4.17 6.64
CA ALA A 266 5.56 -5.36 7.27
C ALA A 266 6.63 -6.45 7.25
N ASP A 267 7.25 -6.64 8.41
CA ASP A 267 8.24 -7.68 8.66
C ASP A 267 7.52 -9.00 8.95
N CYS A 268 6.94 -9.57 7.89
CA CYS A 268 5.95 -10.64 7.96
C CYS A 268 6.42 -11.84 8.77
N GLY A 269 7.67 -12.27 8.61
CA GLY A 269 8.21 -13.43 9.31
C GLY A 269 8.49 -13.20 10.80
N ASN A 270 8.37 -11.96 11.27
CA ASN A 270 8.58 -11.55 12.66
C ASN A 270 7.34 -10.90 13.29
N ASP A 271 6.17 -10.98 12.64
CA ASP A 271 4.87 -10.54 13.17
C ASP A 271 4.84 -9.09 13.67
N ARG A 272 5.54 -8.20 12.96
CA ARG A 272 5.72 -6.81 13.38
C ARG A 272 5.74 -5.84 12.20
N ILE A 273 5.44 -4.59 12.49
CA ILE A 273 5.67 -3.48 11.57
C ILE A 273 6.88 -2.68 12.06
N MET A 274 7.83 -2.47 11.16
CA MET A 274 9.05 -1.72 11.43
C MET A 274 9.02 -0.37 10.73
N ARG A 275 9.68 0.63 11.32
CA ARG A 275 10.02 1.90 10.64
C ARG A 275 11.52 2.08 10.53
N TRP A 276 11.96 2.68 9.43
CA TRP A 276 13.33 3.12 9.15
C TRP A 276 13.31 4.58 8.68
N PRO A 277 13.69 5.54 9.54
CA PRO A 277 13.92 6.91 9.10
C PRO A 277 14.96 6.97 7.97
N LYS A 278 14.85 7.95 7.08
CA LYS A 278 15.77 8.12 5.96
C LYS A 278 17.23 8.18 6.45
N GLY A 279 18.06 7.26 5.95
CA GLY A 279 19.48 7.16 6.30
C GLY A 279 19.78 6.45 7.63
N ALA A 280 18.77 5.93 8.33
CA ALA A 280 18.98 5.14 9.54
C ALA A 280 19.66 3.80 9.22
N THR A 281 20.56 3.37 10.10
CA THR A 281 21.26 2.08 10.00
C THR A 281 20.48 0.91 10.63
N GLN A 282 19.48 1.22 11.45
CA GLN A 282 18.59 0.27 12.10
C GLN A 282 17.18 0.86 12.19
N GLY A 283 16.19 -0.01 12.29
CA GLY A 283 14.79 0.36 12.41
C GLY A 283 14.32 0.32 13.86
N SER A 284 13.03 0.54 14.03
CA SER A 284 12.34 0.34 15.29
C SER A 284 10.96 -0.27 15.04
N VAL A 285 10.54 -1.18 15.92
CA VAL A 285 9.17 -1.72 15.92
C VAL A 285 8.21 -0.58 16.26
N ILE A 286 7.12 -0.44 15.48
CA ILE A 286 6.06 0.53 15.75
C ILE A 286 4.77 -0.11 16.27
N VAL A 287 4.43 -1.31 15.77
CA VAL A 287 3.33 -2.15 16.27
C VAL A 287 3.67 -3.63 16.04
N GLY A 288 3.05 -4.52 16.80
CA GLY A 288 3.32 -5.96 16.75
C GLY A 288 4.63 -6.35 17.45
N GLY A 289 5.17 -7.52 17.13
CA GLY A 289 6.37 -8.07 17.78
C GLY A 289 6.13 -8.64 19.19
N ASN A 290 4.86 -8.82 19.58
CA ASN A 290 4.45 -9.40 20.87
C ASN A 290 4.13 -10.90 20.75
N GLY A 291 4.80 -11.58 19.82
CA GLY A 291 4.50 -12.95 19.39
C GLY A 291 3.32 -13.03 18.41
N GLU A 292 3.29 -14.11 17.62
CA GLU A 292 2.14 -14.42 16.78
C GLU A 292 0.89 -14.68 17.63
N GLY A 293 -0.27 -14.16 17.20
CA GLY A 293 -1.52 -14.40 17.89
C GLY A 293 -2.65 -13.47 17.47
N GLU A 294 -3.82 -13.66 18.09
CA GLU A 294 -5.08 -12.97 17.73
C GLU A 294 -5.41 -11.77 18.63
N GLN A 295 -4.61 -11.50 19.67
CA GLN A 295 -4.84 -10.34 20.56
C GLN A 295 -4.70 -9.02 19.78
N SER A 296 -5.23 -7.92 20.33
CA SER A 296 -5.20 -6.61 19.67
C SER A 296 -3.78 -6.06 19.45
N ASN A 297 -2.82 -6.43 20.29
CA ASN A 297 -1.41 -6.06 20.17
C ASN A 297 -0.55 -7.14 19.50
N GLN A 298 -1.17 -8.20 18.97
CA GLN A 298 -0.51 -9.27 18.25
C GLN A 298 -0.92 -9.24 16.78
N LEU A 299 0.03 -9.63 15.93
CA LEU A 299 -0.16 -9.84 14.50
C LEU A 299 0.21 -11.28 14.18
N ASN A 300 -0.23 -11.78 13.03
CA ASN A 300 0.13 -13.08 12.51
C ASN A 300 0.38 -12.97 11.00
N GLY A 301 1.65 -12.75 10.67
CA GLY A 301 2.16 -12.61 9.33
C GLY A 301 1.77 -11.32 8.62
N PRO A 302 1.93 -10.10 9.17
CA PRO A 302 1.45 -8.89 8.52
C PRO A 302 1.88 -8.79 7.04
N PHE A 303 0.95 -8.45 6.15
CA PHE A 303 1.15 -8.46 4.70
C PHE A 303 1.09 -7.06 4.11
N GLY A 304 -0.06 -6.64 3.57
CA GLY A 304 -0.28 -5.28 3.10
C GLY A 304 -0.39 -4.28 4.26
N LEU A 305 0.04 -3.04 4.04
CA LEU A 305 -0.11 -1.96 5.01
C LEU A 305 -0.36 -0.63 4.29
N SER A 306 -1.11 0.26 4.92
CA SER A 306 -1.39 1.61 4.41
C SER A 306 -1.63 2.58 5.56
N PHE A 307 -1.43 3.87 5.30
CA PHE A 307 -1.85 4.92 6.22
C PHE A 307 -3.14 5.58 5.72
N ASP A 308 -4.00 6.05 6.64
CA ASP A 308 -5.02 7.02 6.31
C ASP A 308 -4.46 8.46 6.36
N ARG A 309 -5.22 9.45 5.91
CA ARG A 309 -4.82 10.88 5.95
C ARG A 309 -4.56 11.45 7.35
N HIS A 310 -4.96 10.73 8.40
CA HIS A 310 -4.78 11.14 9.79
C HIS A 310 -3.53 10.52 10.42
N GLY A 311 -2.82 9.63 9.73
CA GLY A 311 -1.61 8.98 10.22
C GLY A 311 -1.87 7.63 10.87
N ASN A 312 -3.12 7.15 10.88
CA ASN A 312 -3.43 5.85 11.43
C ASN A 312 -2.94 4.76 10.49
N LEU A 313 -2.33 3.71 11.06
CA LEU A 313 -1.78 2.59 10.33
C LEU A 313 -2.83 1.49 10.19
N TYR A 314 -3.02 1.00 8.96
CA TYR A 314 -3.86 -0.16 8.65
C TYR A 314 -2.96 -1.30 8.19
N VAL A 315 -3.17 -2.49 8.74
CA VAL A 315 -2.35 -3.68 8.48
C VAL A 315 -3.25 -4.85 8.14
N VAL A 316 -2.98 -5.52 7.01
CA VAL A 316 -3.53 -6.84 6.73
C VAL A 316 -2.84 -7.85 7.61
N ASP A 317 -3.60 -8.45 8.52
CA ASP A 317 -3.17 -9.48 9.45
C ASP A 317 -3.64 -10.84 8.88
N TYR A 318 -2.98 -11.32 7.81
CA TYR A 318 -3.61 -12.26 6.86
C TYR A 318 -3.97 -13.62 7.47
N ARG A 319 -3.12 -14.16 8.36
CA ARG A 319 -3.38 -15.46 9.00
C ARG A 319 -4.48 -15.37 10.04
N ASN A 320 -4.70 -14.18 10.60
CA ASN A 320 -5.85 -13.90 11.47
C ASN A 320 -7.10 -13.44 10.69
N HIS A 321 -7.02 -13.40 9.35
CA HIS A 321 -8.13 -13.08 8.46
C HIS A 321 -8.85 -11.78 8.83
N ARG A 322 -8.06 -10.73 9.08
CA ARG A 322 -8.56 -9.42 9.48
C ARG A 322 -7.68 -8.28 8.97
N VAL A 323 -8.21 -7.07 9.03
CA VAL A 323 -7.44 -5.83 8.92
C VAL A 323 -7.49 -5.13 10.27
N GLN A 324 -6.32 -4.78 10.80
CA GLN A 324 -6.18 -4.02 12.04
C GLN A 324 -5.83 -2.57 11.76
N LYS A 325 -6.48 -1.64 12.44
CA LYS A 325 -6.16 -0.21 12.50
C LYS A 325 -5.47 0.11 13.81
N PHE A 326 -4.33 0.78 13.76
CA PHE A 326 -3.62 1.32 14.91
C PHE A 326 -3.66 2.85 14.83
N ASN A 327 -4.21 3.51 15.84
CA ASN A 327 -4.31 4.97 15.82
C ASN A 327 -2.96 5.59 16.11
N ILE A 328 -2.67 6.72 15.45
CA ILE A 328 -1.50 7.52 15.80
C ILE A 328 -1.74 8.18 17.17
N ASP A 329 -0.72 8.16 18.03
CA ASP A 329 -0.79 8.76 19.36
C ASP A 329 -0.89 10.28 19.22
N SER A 330 -2.02 10.84 19.66
CA SER A 330 -2.29 12.30 19.61
C SER A 330 -1.34 13.18 20.44
N ASN A 331 -0.43 12.56 21.21
CA ASN A 331 0.57 13.22 22.05
C ASN A 331 1.97 13.29 21.39
N THR A 332 2.08 13.03 20.09
CA THR A 332 3.36 13.04 19.34
C THR A 332 3.49 14.18 18.35
#